data_AF-A0A945SQR4-F1
#
_entry.id   AF-A0A945SQR4-F1
#
_cell.length_a   1.000
_cell.length_b   1.000
_cell.length_c   1.000
_cell.angle_alpha   90.00
_cell.angle_beta   90.00
_cell.angle_gamma   90.00
#
_symmetry.space_group_name_H-M   'P 1'
#
loop_
_entity.id
_entity.type
_entity.pdbx_description
1 polymer ?
#
loop_
_entity_poly.entity_id
_entity_poly.type
_entity_poly.pdbx_seq_one_letter_code
_entity_poly.pdbx_strand_id
1 'polypeptide(L)'
;MKFSVFDHVDKSGRPLAEQFAQRVEYVAAADRLGFYAYHVAEHHATPLNMVPVPGVFLGAVAQATTNIRLGPLTYLLPLYSPLRLIEEVGMLDHMSNGR
;
A
#
# COMPACT_ATOMS: atom_id res chain seq x y z
N MET A 1 -18.49 -8.61 11.81
CA MET A 1 -17.19 -9.20 11.45
C MET A 1 -16.46 -8.22 10.54
N LYS A 2 -15.13 -8.05 10.68
CA LYS A 2 -14.32 -7.14 9.83
C LYS A 2 -13.55 -7.95 8.81
N PHE A 3 -13.48 -7.45 7.57
CA PHE A 3 -12.73 -8.08 6.47
C PHE A 3 -11.69 -7.11 5.93
N SER A 4 -10.51 -7.62 5.59
CA SER A 4 -9.38 -6.84 5.07
C SER A 4 -8.81 -7.51 3.83
N VAL A 5 -8.09 -6.73 3.04
CA VAL A 5 -7.35 -7.19 1.87
C VAL A 5 -5.87 -7.33 2.22
N PHE A 6 -5.25 -8.41 1.79
CA PHE A 6 -3.80 -8.55 1.72
C PHE A 6 -3.40 -8.75 0.26
N ASP A 7 -2.54 -7.88 -0.26
CA ASP A 7 -2.20 -7.80 -1.68
C ASP A 7 -0.68 -7.88 -1.88
N HIS A 8 -0.25 -8.81 -2.73
CA HIS A 8 1.15 -8.92 -3.13
C HIS A 8 1.47 -8.04 -4.33
N VAL A 9 0.47 -7.60 -5.10
CA VAL A 9 0.63 -6.82 -6.32
C VAL A 9 1.56 -7.54 -7.32
N ASP A 10 1.28 -8.83 -7.57
CA ASP A 10 2.03 -9.67 -8.49
C ASP A 10 2.13 -9.07 -9.89
N LYS A 11 3.22 -9.37 -10.60
CA LYS A 11 3.43 -8.93 -11.98
C LYS A 11 2.29 -9.41 -12.88
N SER A 12 1.53 -8.47 -13.42
CA SER A 12 0.33 -8.77 -14.23
C SER A 12 0.61 -9.01 -15.72
N GLY A 13 1.84 -8.77 -16.18
CA GLY A 13 2.19 -8.75 -17.61
C GLY A 13 1.80 -7.46 -18.34
N ARG A 14 1.06 -6.56 -17.69
CA ARG A 14 0.69 -5.22 -18.21
C ARG A 14 1.84 -4.22 -18.01
N PRO A 15 1.84 -3.09 -18.73
CA PRO A 15 2.71 -1.97 -18.40
C PRO A 15 2.53 -1.54 -16.94
N LEU A 16 3.62 -1.27 -16.23
CA LEU A 16 3.57 -0.96 -14.79
C LEU A 16 2.69 0.24 -14.46
N ALA A 17 2.71 1.28 -15.31
CA ALA A 17 1.85 2.44 -15.14
C ALA A 17 0.35 2.07 -15.12
N GLU A 18 -0.07 1.16 -16.00
CA GLU A 18 -1.44 0.66 -16.04
C GLU A 18 -1.75 -0.17 -14.80
N GLN A 19 -0.84 -1.09 -14.42
CA GLN A 19 -1.02 -1.93 -13.25
C GLN A 19 -1.17 -1.11 -11.96
N PHE A 20 -0.36 -0.08 -11.77
CA PHE A 20 -0.45 0.79 -10.59
C PHE A 20 -1.75 1.60 -10.58
N ALA A 21 -2.15 2.18 -11.71
CA ALA A 21 -3.42 2.91 -11.80
C ALA A 21 -4.61 2.02 -11.44
N GLN A 22 -4.66 0.81 -12.00
CA GLN A 22 -5.70 -0.18 -11.69
C GLN A 22 -5.66 -0.63 -10.23
N ARG A 23 -4.47 -0.73 -9.64
CA ARG A 23 -4.32 -1.14 -8.24
C ARG A 23 -4.82 -0.05 -7.28
N VAL A 24 -4.53 1.22 -7.55
CA VAL A 24 -5.09 2.33 -6.77
C VAL A 24 -6.62 2.35 -6.87
N GLU A 25 -7.18 2.15 -8.07
CA GLU A 25 -8.63 2.05 -8.26
C GLU A 25 -9.24 0.86 -7.52
N TYR A 26 -8.56 -0.29 -7.52
CA TYR A 26 -8.95 -1.48 -6.77
C TYR A 26 -9.05 -1.20 -5.26
N VAL A 27 -8.07 -0.52 -4.67
CA VAL A 27 -8.13 -0.17 -3.23
C VAL A 27 -9.21 0.87 -2.96
N ALA A 28 -9.40 1.84 -3.85
CA ALA A 28 -10.50 2.80 -3.76
C ALA A 28 -11.88 2.11 -3.83
N ALA A 29 -12.02 1.05 -4.62
CA ALA A 29 -13.22 0.24 -4.65
C ALA A 29 -13.42 -0.54 -3.33
N ALA A 30 -12.36 -1.13 -2.79
CA ALA A 30 -12.41 -1.81 -1.48
C ALA A 30 -12.84 -0.86 -0.35
N ASP A 31 -12.34 0.38 -0.36
CA ASP A 31 -12.76 1.45 0.56
C ASP A 31 -14.27 1.72 0.47
N ARG A 32 -14.78 1.94 -0.76
CA ARG A 32 -16.23 2.17 -0.99
C ARG A 32 -17.11 0.99 -0.58
N LEU A 33 -16.57 -0.23 -0.61
CA LEU A 33 -17.25 -1.46 -0.20
C LEU A 33 -17.17 -1.73 1.31
N GLY A 34 -16.47 -0.88 2.08
CA GLY A 34 -16.41 -0.97 3.53
C GLY A 34 -15.42 -2.02 4.06
N PHE A 35 -14.40 -2.38 3.28
CA PHE A 35 -13.29 -3.18 3.82
C PHE A 35 -12.58 -2.41 4.94
N TYR A 36 -12.15 -3.15 5.98
CA TYR A 36 -11.57 -2.56 7.18
C TYR A 36 -10.14 -2.05 6.94
N ALA A 37 -9.31 -2.84 6.26
CA ALA A 37 -7.93 -2.48 5.97
C ALA A 37 -7.47 -3.05 4.63
N TYR A 38 -6.49 -2.38 4.04
CA TYR A 38 -5.70 -2.88 2.92
C TYR A 38 -4.23 -2.98 3.35
N HIS A 39 -3.69 -4.17 3.18
CA HIS A 39 -2.30 -4.48 3.45
C HIS A 39 -1.55 -4.82 2.16
N VAL A 40 -0.35 -4.26 2.01
CA VAL A 40 0.53 -4.55 0.86
C VAL A 40 1.83 -5.20 1.32
N ALA A 41 2.25 -6.26 0.63
CA ALA A 41 3.53 -6.91 0.89
C ALA A 41 4.72 -6.07 0.38
N GLU A 42 5.90 -6.34 0.93
CA GLU A 42 7.17 -5.82 0.43
C GLU A 42 8.03 -6.99 -0.09
N HIS A 43 8.33 -7.02 -1.39
CA HIS A 43 9.35 -7.94 -1.93
C HIS A 43 10.24 -7.21 -2.93
N HIS A 44 11.50 -7.64 -3.01
CA HIS A 44 12.51 -7.04 -3.88
C HIS A 44 12.96 -8.04 -4.95
N ALA A 45 13.10 -7.58 -6.19
CA ALA A 45 13.65 -8.35 -7.31
C ALA A 45 12.93 -9.69 -7.61
N THR A 46 11.62 -9.77 -7.40
CA THR A 46 10.81 -10.96 -7.75
C THR A 46 9.55 -10.57 -8.53
N PRO A 47 8.93 -11.47 -9.31
CA PRO A 47 7.65 -11.20 -9.95
C PRO A 47 6.46 -11.19 -8.98
N LEU A 48 6.66 -11.57 -7.71
CA LEU A 48 5.59 -11.65 -6.71
C LEU A 48 5.08 -10.27 -6.28
N ASN A 49 5.81 -9.19 -6.54
CA ASN A 49 5.43 -7.87 -6.06
C ASN A 49 6.03 -6.76 -6.92
N MET A 50 5.17 -5.88 -7.42
CA MET A 50 5.57 -4.68 -8.17
C MET A 50 5.63 -3.42 -7.29
N VAL A 51 5.44 -3.54 -5.97
CA VAL A 51 5.46 -2.45 -4.96
C VAL A 51 6.59 -2.69 -3.93
N PRO A 52 7.87 -2.65 -4.34
CA PRO A 52 8.98 -2.92 -3.42
C PRO A 52 9.20 -1.82 -2.38
N VAL A 53 8.54 -0.66 -2.53
CA VAL A 53 8.57 0.46 -1.61
C VAL A 53 7.13 0.77 -1.16
N PRO A 54 6.61 0.09 -0.13
CA PRO A 54 5.21 0.17 0.27
C PRO A 54 4.72 1.58 0.54
N GLY A 55 5.48 2.41 1.28
CA GLY A 55 5.02 3.73 1.67
C GLY A 55 4.81 4.68 0.49
N VAL A 56 5.60 4.57 -0.58
CA VAL A 56 5.38 5.35 -1.81
C VAL A 56 4.03 5.01 -2.43
N PHE A 57 3.73 3.72 -2.57
CA PHE A 57 2.45 3.27 -3.12
C PHE A 57 1.27 3.63 -2.20
N LEU A 58 1.43 3.43 -0.88
CA LEU A 58 0.41 3.78 0.10
C LEU A 58 0.15 5.28 0.16
N GLY A 59 1.14 6.13 -0.15
CA GLY A 59 0.93 7.58 -0.30
C GLY A 59 -0.07 7.91 -1.43
N ALA A 60 0.02 7.22 -2.56
CA ALA A 60 -0.95 7.36 -3.65
C ALA A 60 -2.34 6.82 -3.26
N VAL A 61 -2.37 5.65 -2.62
CA VAL A 61 -3.63 5.03 -2.15
C VAL A 61 -4.32 5.89 -1.09
N ALA A 62 -3.57 6.52 -0.19
CA ALA A 62 -4.11 7.41 0.84
C ALA A 62 -4.92 8.56 0.23
N GLN A 63 -4.50 9.11 -0.91
CA GLN A 63 -5.22 10.19 -1.60
C GLN A 63 -6.44 9.70 -2.38
N ALA A 64 -6.51 8.41 -2.72
CA ALA A 64 -7.62 7.81 -3.45
C ALA A 64 -8.70 7.17 -2.56
N THR A 65 -8.50 7.20 -1.24
CA THR A 65 -9.36 6.53 -0.25
C THR A 65 -9.70 7.45 0.91
N THR A 66 -10.77 7.11 1.64
CA THR A 66 -11.32 7.96 2.71
C THR A 66 -11.49 7.25 4.05
N ASN A 67 -11.75 5.94 4.09
CA ASN A 67 -12.05 5.22 5.35
C ASN A 67 -11.13 4.02 5.61
N ILE A 68 -10.75 3.28 4.58
CA ILE A 68 -9.96 2.05 4.70
C ILE A 68 -8.61 2.36 5.36
N ARG A 69 -8.21 1.49 6.30
CA ARG A 69 -6.91 1.56 6.96
C ARG A 69 -5.81 1.05 6.06
N LEU A 70 -4.65 1.68 6.09
CA LEU A 70 -3.56 1.39 5.15
C LEU A 70 -2.33 0.94 5.93
N GLY A 71 -1.70 -0.15 5.49
CA GLY A 71 -0.46 -0.55 6.16
C GLY A 71 0.35 -1.58 5.39
N PRO A 72 1.68 -1.49 5.41
CA PRO A 72 2.51 -2.57 4.90
C PRO A 72 2.37 -3.82 5.76
N LEU A 73 2.52 -4.98 5.14
CA LEU A 73 2.57 -6.27 5.79
C LEU A 73 3.65 -7.12 5.10
N THR A 74 4.94 -6.84 5.33
CA THR A 74 5.53 -5.95 6.36
C THR A 74 6.52 -4.96 5.73
N TYR A 75 6.97 -3.96 6.51
CA TYR A 75 8.27 -3.36 6.24
C TYR A 75 9.38 -4.37 6.55
N LEU A 76 10.35 -4.52 5.66
CA LEU A 76 11.55 -5.31 5.90
C LEU A 76 12.56 -4.47 6.71
N LEU A 77 12.26 -4.23 7.99
CA LEU A 77 12.95 -3.26 8.86
C LEU A 77 14.49 -3.24 8.76
N PRO A 78 15.22 -4.36 8.67
CA PRO A 78 16.68 -4.33 8.54
C PRO A 78 17.22 -3.62 7.28
N LEU A 79 16.37 -3.41 6.26
CA LEU A 79 16.72 -2.72 5.01
C LEU A 79 16.54 -1.20 5.09
N TYR A 80 15.95 -0.67 6.16
CA TYR A 80 15.58 0.73 6.28
C TYR A 80 16.52 1.52 7.19
N SER A 81 16.75 2.79 6.85
CA SER A 81 17.25 3.76 7.82
C SER A 81 16.13 4.09 8.81
N PRO A 82 16.35 3.93 10.14
CA PRO A 82 15.31 4.19 11.13
C PRO A 82 14.74 5.60 11.06
N LEU A 83 15.59 6.62 10.86
CA LEU A 83 15.15 8.01 10.76
C LEU A 83 14.21 8.20 9.56
N ARG A 84 14.61 7.72 8.38
CA ARG A 84 13.77 7.83 7.18
C ARG A 84 12.45 7.09 7.33
N LEU A 85 12.45 5.91 7.95
CA LEU A 85 11.22 5.15 8.13
C LEU A 85 10.24 5.85 9.08
N ILE A 86 10.73 6.45 10.17
CA ILE A 86 9.89 7.22 11.09
C ILE A 86 9.29 8.44 10.38
N GLU A 87 10.09 9.15 9.60
CA GLU A 87 9.63 10.29 8.80
C GLU A 87 8.58 9.87 7.75
N GLU A 88 8.82 8.79 7.01
CA GLU A 88 7.90 8.23 6.02
C GLU A 88 6.56 7.82 6.64
N VAL A 89 6.59 7.06 7.73
CA VAL A 89 5.38 6.64 8.45
C VAL A 89 4.63 7.83 9.03
N GLY A 90 5.34 8.81 9.61
CA GLY A 90 4.72 10.04 10.12
C GLY A 90 4.05 10.86 9.02
N MET A 91 4.68 10.97 7.85
CA MET A 91 4.05 11.62 6.69
C MET A 91 2.79 10.88 6.24
N LEU A 92 2.84 9.55 6.13
CA LEU A 92 1.68 8.75 5.74
C LEU A 92 0.53 8.83 6.76
N ASP A 93 0.84 8.82 8.05
CA ASP A 93 -0.15 9.01 9.12
C ASP A 93 -0.90 10.33 8.93
N HIS A 94 -0.17 11.44 8.75
CA HIS A 94 -0.79 12.76 8.54
C HIS A 94 -1.51 12.88 7.19
N MET A 95 -0.94 12.37 6.09
CA MET A 95 -1.55 12.43 4.76
C MET A 95 -2.83 11.59 4.66
N SER A 96 -2.94 10.53 5.46
CA SER A 96 -4.10 9.64 5.49
C SER A 96 -5.13 10.03 6.55
N ASN A 97 -4.82 11.00 7.43
CA ASN A 97 -5.58 11.32 8.65
C ASN A 97 -5.68 10.14 9.63
N GLY A 98 -4.56 9.44 9.87
CA GLY A 98 -4.43 8.39 10.88
C GLY A 98 -4.99 7.02 10.48
N ARG A 99 -5.07 6.75 9.16
CA ARG A 99 -5.69 5.51 8.64
C ARG A 99 -4.69 4.37 8.44
#